data_AF-A0A257M634-F1
#
_entry.id   AF-A0A257M634-F1
#
_cell.length_a   1.000
_cell.length_b   1.000
_cell.length_c   1.000
_cell.angle_alpha   90.00
_cell.angle_beta   90.00
_cell.angle_gamma   90.00
#
_symmetry.space_group_name_H-M   'P 1'
#
loop_
_entity.id
_entity.type
_entity.pdbx_description
1 polymer ?
#
loop_
_entity_poly.entity_id
_entity_poly.type
_entity_poly.pdbx_seq_one_letter_code
_entity_poly.pdbx_strand_id
1 'polypeptide(L)'
;MRENLHFGAAKAVLFSVISCFFVLLSTLPSLGNSELRQWKLASNETFEGEIVNVNEGKNTVTLRINGKGEREHPISDFSASDRAWILEWIETGEELEELVKKLGGKIEHFEGQGAQFKTGFHVYHPSGEIEPGAKRPVMFLFDPSGQPLRYLMRHVEAGEAVKMTLITFDYFRNKQTIEDSKIRFSDVLPCVKKAVPHDDGRMYLGGTSGGAMRAFFLAMDIPEKWAGIYANGGNLGGINIDDRTLPRNMRIALVNGDKDFANSYVDSVSAAFQKHGAIVSVMAFEGAHQTPPSSAQTKAFKWLLKEIN
;
A
#
# COMPACT_ATOMS: atom_id res chain seq x y z
N MET A 1 33.51 -8.22 -60.10
CA MET A 1 34.64 -8.77 -59.30
C MET A 1 34.40 -8.32 -57.86
N ARG A 2 34.00 -9.27 -56.99
CA ARG A 2 34.00 -9.30 -55.51
C ARG A 2 33.46 -8.08 -54.75
N GLU A 3 32.28 -8.18 -54.12
CA GLU A 3 32.04 -8.73 -52.76
C GLU A 3 32.81 -8.00 -51.65
N ASN A 4 32.06 -7.31 -50.76
CA ASN A 4 32.01 -7.69 -49.35
C ASN A 4 30.83 -7.02 -48.63
N LEU A 5 29.97 -7.88 -48.10
CA LEU A 5 28.91 -7.61 -47.13
C LEU A 5 29.52 -7.30 -45.76
N HIS A 6 28.94 -6.36 -45.02
CA HIS A 6 28.85 -6.48 -43.57
C HIS A 6 27.50 -6.00 -43.04
N PHE A 7 26.85 -6.96 -42.36
CA PHE A 7 25.65 -6.85 -41.55
C PHE A 7 25.76 -5.76 -40.48
N GLY A 8 24.75 -4.88 -40.42
CA GLY A 8 24.42 -4.09 -39.24
C GLY A 8 22.99 -4.43 -38.83
N ALA A 9 22.83 -5.30 -37.83
CA ALA A 9 21.55 -5.69 -37.28
C ALA A 9 20.83 -4.46 -36.67
N ALA A 10 19.69 -4.09 -37.24
CA ALA A 10 18.77 -3.16 -36.61
C ALA A 10 18.20 -3.81 -35.33
N LYS A 11 18.62 -3.33 -34.16
CA LYS A 11 17.93 -3.62 -32.90
C LYS A 11 16.57 -2.92 -32.95
N ALA A 12 15.52 -3.69 -33.22
CA ALA A 12 14.15 -3.26 -32.97
C ALA A 12 13.99 -3.04 -31.45
N VAL A 13 13.92 -1.79 -31.03
CA VAL A 13 13.47 -1.42 -29.68
C VAL A 13 11.96 -1.62 -29.68
N LEU A 14 11.52 -2.79 -29.20
CA LEU A 14 10.12 -3.07 -28.97
C LEU A 14 9.69 -2.27 -27.72
N PHE A 15 9.10 -1.09 -27.92
CA PHE A 15 8.36 -0.43 -26.86
C PHE A 15 7.11 -1.27 -26.58
N SER A 16 7.16 -2.10 -25.53
CA SER A 16 5.94 -2.65 -24.93
C SER A 16 5.10 -1.48 -24.44
N VAL A 17 4.02 -1.19 -25.17
CA VAL A 17 3.01 -0.24 -24.72
C VAL A 17 2.33 -0.86 -23.51
N ILE A 18 2.65 -0.34 -22.32
CA ILE A 18 1.93 -0.66 -21.08
C ILE A 18 0.52 -0.06 -21.22
N SER A 19 -0.43 -0.89 -21.64
CA SER A 19 -1.85 -0.51 -21.70
C SER A 19 -2.46 -0.59 -20.31
N CYS A 20 -2.48 0.52 -19.59
CA CYS A 20 -3.31 0.66 -18.39
C CYS A 20 -4.78 0.78 -18.80
N PHE A 21 -5.53 -0.31 -18.72
CA PHE A 21 -7.00 -0.29 -18.78
C PHE A 21 -7.54 0.05 -17.39
N PHE A 22 -8.32 1.12 -17.30
CA PHE A 22 -9.04 1.47 -16.07
C PHE A 22 -10.51 1.11 -16.25
N VAL A 23 -11.02 0.23 -15.41
CA VAL A 23 -12.45 0.07 -15.23
C VAL A 23 -12.84 1.00 -14.08
N LEU A 24 -13.38 2.17 -14.40
CA LEU A 24 -14.04 3.04 -13.42
C LEU A 24 -15.43 2.43 -13.14
N LEU A 25 -15.53 1.60 -12.11
CA LEU A 25 -16.82 1.10 -11.63
C LEU A 25 -17.47 2.20 -10.77
N SER A 26 -18.40 2.94 -11.36
CA SER A 26 -19.21 3.96 -10.66
C SER A 26 -20.49 3.42 -10.04
N THR A 27 -20.58 2.12 -9.82
CA THR A 27 -21.54 1.49 -8.91
C THR A 27 -20.82 1.30 -7.58
N LEU A 28 -21.46 1.61 -6.44
CA LEU A 28 -20.93 1.39 -5.08
C LEU A 28 -19.91 0.23 -5.08
N PRO A 29 -18.61 0.51 -4.91
CA PRO A 29 -17.60 -0.51 -5.07
C PRO A 29 -17.91 -1.59 -4.04
N SER A 30 -18.07 -2.84 -4.49
CA SER A 30 -17.83 -3.96 -3.59
C SER A 30 -16.41 -3.75 -3.05
N LEU A 31 -16.31 -3.30 -1.81
CA LEU A 31 -15.06 -2.94 -1.15
C LEU A 31 -14.21 -4.20 -0.95
N GLY A 32 -13.58 -4.70 -2.01
CA GLY A 32 -12.84 -5.95 -2.01
C GLY A 32 -11.62 -5.90 -1.08
N ASN A 33 -11.73 -6.40 0.16
CA ASN A 33 -10.55 -6.75 0.96
C ASN A 33 -9.95 -8.03 0.36
N SER A 34 -8.87 -7.89 -0.41
CA SER A 34 -8.17 -8.97 -1.11
C SER A 34 -7.22 -9.77 -0.18
N GLU A 35 -7.77 -10.35 0.88
CA GLU A 35 -6.99 -11.20 1.76
C GLU A 35 -7.00 -12.64 1.27
N LEU A 36 -5.91 -13.01 0.60
CA LEU A 36 -5.60 -14.39 0.25
C LEU A 36 -5.50 -15.24 1.54
N ARG A 37 -6.49 -16.11 1.77
CA ARG A 37 -6.65 -16.95 2.96
C ARG A 37 -6.91 -18.40 2.57
N GLN A 38 -6.49 -19.33 3.42
CA GLN A 38 -6.94 -20.72 3.37
C GLN A 38 -8.35 -20.83 3.97
N TRP A 39 -9.34 -21.11 3.13
CA TRP A 39 -10.73 -21.31 3.49
C TRP A 39 -10.99 -22.78 3.77
N LYS A 40 -11.90 -23.07 4.69
CA LYS A 40 -12.42 -24.42 4.91
C LYS A 40 -13.94 -24.41 4.90
N LEU A 41 -14.51 -25.10 3.92
CA LEU A 41 -15.95 -25.32 3.84
C LEU A 41 -16.40 -26.41 4.83
N ALA A 42 -17.69 -26.40 5.16
CA ALA A 42 -18.36 -27.41 5.96
C ALA A 42 -18.29 -28.81 5.32
N SER A 43 -18.12 -28.88 4.00
CA SER A 43 -17.83 -30.10 3.24
C SER A 43 -16.42 -30.68 3.49
N ASN A 44 -15.59 -30.01 4.29
CA ASN A 44 -14.14 -30.22 4.45
C ASN A 44 -13.30 -29.89 3.20
N GLU A 45 -13.86 -29.31 2.14
CA GLU A 45 -13.07 -28.73 1.07
C GLU A 45 -12.23 -27.56 1.60
N THR A 46 -10.95 -27.52 1.20
CA THR A 46 -10.03 -26.43 1.54
C THR A 46 -9.43 -25.84 0.29
N PHE A 47 -9.35 -24.51 0.24
CA PHE A 47 -8.74 -23.81 -0.88
C PHE A 47 -8.19 -22.46 -0.44
N GLU A 48 -7.31 -21.90 -1.26
CA GLU A 48 -6.82 -20.54 -1.06
C GLU A 48 -7.64 -19.56 -1.90
N GLY A 49 -8.07 -18.46 -1.31
CA GLY A 49 -8.78 -17.43 -2.04
C GLY A 49 -8.91 -16.13 -1.28
N GLU A 50 -9.34 -15.09 -1.97
CA GLU A 50 -9.58 -13.75 -1.41
C GLU A 50 -11.04 -13.36 -1.55
N ILE A 51 -11.59 -12.65 -0.56
CA ILE A 51 -12.95 -12.08 -0.69
C ILE A 51 -12.92 -10.98 -1.75
N VAL A 52 -13.75 -11.14 -2.77
CA VAL A 52 -13.98 -10.12 -3.80
C VAL A 52 -15.22 -9.30 -3.46
N ASN A 53 -16.28 -9.98 -3.01
CA ASN A 53 -17.55 -9.35 -2.71
C ASN A 53 -18.30 -10.17 -1.66
N VAL A 54 -19.13 -9.50 -0.86
CA VAL A 54 -20.13 -10.14 -0.01
C VAL A 54 -21.49 -9.59 -0.40
N ASN A 55 -22.43 -10.49 -0.73
CA ASN A 55 -23.81 -10.12 -1.03
C ASN A 55 -24.69 -10.51 0.17
N GLU A 56 -24.93 -9.55 1.05
CA GLU A 56 -25.74 -9.74 2.25
C GLU A 56 -27.18 -10.15 1.92
N GLY A 57 -27.78 -9.55 0.88
CA GLY A 57 -29.15 -9.87 0.46
C GLY A 57 -29.32 -11.31 -0.03
N LYS A 58 -28.25 -11.92 -0.57
CA LYS A 58 -28.22 -13.34 -0.97
C LYS A 58 -27.56 -14.25 0.06
N ASN A 59 -26.97 -13.68 1.12
CA ASN A 59 -26.13 -14.38 2.08
C ASN A 59 -25.01 -15.21 1.42
N THR A 60 -24.35 -14.61 0.42
CA THR A 60 -23.25 -15.23 -0.34
C THR A 60 -21.97 -14.41 -0.25
N VAL A 61 -20.83 -15.08 -0.36
CA VAL A 61 -19.50 -14.47 -0.52
C VAL A 61 -18.88 -14.96 -1.83
N THR A 62 -18.37 -14.02 -2.62
CA THR A 62 -17.61 -14.31 -3.83
C THR A 62 -16.13 -14.30 -3.49
N LEU A 63 -15.47 -15.43 -3.72
CA LEU A 63 -14.05 -15.62 -3.48
C LEU A 63 -13.31 -15.77 -4.81
N ARG A 64 -12.19 -15.07 -4.98
CA ARG A 64 -11.24 -15.35 -6.06
C ARG A 64 -10.26 -16.41 -5.60
N ILE A 65 -10.42 -17.61 -6.16
CA ILE A 65 -9.67 -18.81 -5.78
C ILE A 65 -8.37 -18.89 -6.58
N ASN A 66 -7.24 -19.05 -5.87
CA ASN A 66 -5.89 -19.20 -6.43
C ASN A 66 -5.52 -18.13 -7.47
N GLY A 67 -6.03 -16.90 -7.32
CA GLY A 67 -5.77 -15.78 -8.23
C GLY A 67 -6.27 -15.97 -9.67
N LYS A 68 -7.19 -16.92 -9.92
CA LYS A 68 -7.65 -17.27 -11.27
C LYS A 68 -9.15 -17.07 -11.48
N GLY A 69 -9.97 -17.71 -10.64
CA GLY A 69 -11.43 -17.79 -10.86
C GLY A 69 -12.23 -17.34 -9.65
N GLU A 70 -13.32 -16.62 -9.89
CA GLU A 70 -14.26 -16.20 -8.85
C GLU A 70 -15.35 -17.27 -8.67
N ARG A 71 -15.61 -17.65 -7.42
CA ARG A 71 -16.71 -18.56 -7.06
C ARG A 71 -17.53 -17.94 -5.96
N GLU A 72 -18.84 -17.97 -6.15
CA GLU A 72 -19.79 -17.59 -5.13
C GLU A 72 -20.09 -18.80 -4.24
N HIS A 73 -20.04 -18.60 -2.93
CA HIS A 73 -20.34 -19.60 -1.92
C HIS A 73 -21.38 -19.04 -0.93
N PRO A 74 -22.40 -19.80 -0.54
CA PRO A 74 -23.23 -19.45 0.60
C PRO A 74 -22.38 -19.24 1.86
N ILE A 75 -22.63 -18.18 2.64
CA ILE A 75 -21.88 -17.92 3.88
C ILE A 75 -22.08 -19.07 4.89
N SER A 76 -23.23 -19.76 4.84
CA SER A 76 -23.51 -20.94 5.65
C SER A 76 -22.53 -22.10 5.43
N ASP A 77 -21.88 -22.15 4.27
CA ASP A 77 -20.98 -23.23 3.91
C ASP A 77 -19.61 -23.09 4.58
N PHE A 78 -19.31 -21.96 5.21
CA PHE A 78 -18.04 -21.72 5.87
C PHE A 78 -18.03 -22.18 7.33
N SER A 79 -16.85 -22.49 7.87
CA SER A 79 -16.68 -22.76 9.30
C SER A 79 -17.14 -21.58 10.16
N ALA A 80 -17.46 -21.79 11.44
CA ALA A 80 -17.84 -20.70 12.34
C ALA A 80 -16.76 -19.60 12.43
N SER A 81 -15.49 -19.99 12.40
CA SER A 81 -14.34 -19.08 12.38
C SER A 81 -14.30 -18.25 11.09
N ASP A 82 -14.50 -18.90 9.94
CA ASP A 82 -14.48 -18.20 8.64
C ASP A 82 -15.71 -17.29 8.47
N ARG A 83 -16.88 -17.68 9.01
CA ARG A 83 -18.06 -16.81 9.04
C ARG A 83 -17.86 -15.56 9.91
N ALA A 84 -17.26 -15.72 11.09
CA ALA A 84 -16.91 -14.58 11.93
C ALA A 84 -15.94 -13.63 11.22
N TRP A 85 -15.06 -14.19 10.40
CA TRP A 85 -14.12 -13.41 9.60
C TRP A 85 -14.78 -12.67 8.44
N ILE A 86 -15.71 -13.31 7.74
CA ILE A 86 -16.55 -12.64 6.73
C ILE A 86 -17.37 -11.51 7.37
N LEU A 87 -17.86 -11.69 8.59
CA LEU A 87 -18.59 -10.64 9.31
C LEU A 87 -17.67 -9.46 9.67
N GLU A 88 -16.49 -9.72 10.23
CA GLU A 88 -15.48 -8.67 10.54
C GLU A 88 -15.12 -7.86 9.27
N TRP A 89 -15.09 -8.52 8.12
CA TRP A 89 -14.86 -7.87 6.83
C TRP A 89 -15.98 -6.89 6.45
N ILE A 90 -17.25 -7.30 6.62
CA ILE A 90 -18.42 -6.45 6.33
C ILE A 90 -18.40 -5.25 7.26
N GLU A 91 -18.27 -5.50 8.57
CA GLU A 91 -18.25 -4.46 9.60
C GLU A 91 -17.12 -3.46 9.34
N THR A 92 -15.92 -3.92 8.98
CA THR A 92 -14.79 -3.02 8.64
C THR A 92 -15.10 -2.15 7.41
N GLY A 93 -15.78 -2.71 6.40
CA GLY A 93 -16.19 -1.97 5.21
C GLY A 93 -17.20 -0.87 5.56
N GLU A 94 -18.25 -1.22 6.31
CA GLU A 94 -19.29 -0.29 6.75
C GLU A 94 -18.73 0.82 7.65
N GLU A 95 -17.90 0.47 8.64
CA GLU A 95 -17.23 1.43 9.52
C GLU A 95 -16.37 2.42 8.73
N LEU A 96 -15.61 1.92 7.74
CA LEU A 96 -14.80 2.76 6.88
C LEU A 96 -15.65 3.69 6.01
N GLU A 97 -16.74 3.20 5.44
CA GLU A 97 -17.68 4.03 4.66
C GLU A 97 -18.30 5.14 5.51
N GLU A 98 -18.77 4.82 6.71
CA GLU A 98 -19.33 5.78 7.65
C GLU A 98 -18.29 6.85 8.04
N LEU A 99 -17.06 6.42 8.35
CA LEU A 99 -15.96 7.30 8.68
C LEU A 99 -15.62 8.24 7.52
N VAL A 100 -15.48 7.70 6.30
CA VAL A 100 -15.16 8.48 5.10
C VAL A 100 -16.26 9.48 4.79
N LYS A 101 -17.53 9.08 4.91
CA LYS A 101 -18.69 9.94 4.75
C LYS A 101 -18.70 11.08 5.77
N LYS A 102 -18.40 10.78 7.05
CA LYS A 102 -18.28 11.79 8.11
C LYS A 102 -17.16 12.78 7.84
N LEU A 103 -16.04 12.32 7.28
CA LEU A 103 -14.91 13.17 6.91
C LEU A 103 -15.15 13.96 5.61
N GLY A 104 -16.16 13.61 4.82
CA GLY A 104 -16.45 14.20 3.51
C GLY A 104 -15.45 13.80 2.42
N GLY A 105 -14.69 12.72 2.66
CA GLY A 105 -13.74 12.17 1.69
C GLY A 105 -14.40 11.19 0.72
N LYS A 106 -13.58 10.52 -0.09
CA LYS A 106 -14.00 9.45 -1.00
C LYS A 106 -12.97 8.33 -1.03
N ILE A 107 -13.43 7.09 -1.16
CA ILE A 107 -12.56 5.95 -1.47
C ILE A 107 -12.87 5.45 -2.88
N GLU A 108 -11.82 5.11 -3.62
CA GLU A 108 -11.91 4.44 -4.91
C GLU A 108 -11.03 3.19 -4.91
N HIS A 109 -11.48 2.15 -5.60
CA HIS A 109 -10.69 0.96 -5.87
C HIS A 109 -10.30 0.95 -7.34
N PHE A 110 -9.06 0.56 -7.59
CA PHE A 110 -8.49 0.45 -8.92
C PHE A 110 -7.77 -0.87 -9.06
N GLU A 111 -7.71 -1.38 -10.29
CA GLU A 111 -6.85 -2.49 -10.65
C GLU A 111 -5.76 -2.00 -11.61
N GLY A 112 -4.50 -2.15 -11.20
CA GLY A 112 -3.34 -1.88 -12.06
C GLY A 112 -2.88 -3.16 -12.75
N GLN A 113 -2.74 -3.11 -14.08
CA GLN A 113 -2.12 -4.18 -14.85
C GLN A 113 -0.69 -3.78 -15.22
N GLY A 114 0.29 -4.39 -14.56
CA GLY A 114 1.70 -4.29 -14.91
C GLY A 114 2.14 -5.33 -15.93
N ALA A 115 3.45 -5.45 -16.16
CA ALA A 115 4.01 -6.39 -17.12
C ALA A 115 3.86 -7.84 -16.67
N GLN A 116 3.97 -8.10 -15.35
CA GLN A 116 3.90 -9.44 -14.78
C GLN A 116 2.66 -9.62 -13.90
N PHE A 117 2.26 -8.56 -13.20
CA PHE A 117 1.28 -8.67 -12.14
C PHE A 117 0.10 -7.72 -12.33
N LYS A 118 -1.09 -8.28 -12.11
CA LYS A 118 -2.28 -7.50 -11.77
C LYS A 118 -2.28 -7.24 -10.26
N THR A 119 -2.46 -5.99 -9.86
CA THR A 119 -2.47 -5.59 -8.46
C THR A 119 -3.56 -4.56 -8.22
N GLY A 120 -4.50 -4.88 -7.32
CA GLY A 120 -5.50 -3.94 -6.87
C GLY A 120 -4.94 -2.97 -5.82
N PHE A 121 -5.52 -1.78 -5.78
CA PHE A 121 -5.18 -0.75 -4.80
C PHE A 121 -6.38 0.14 -4.49
N HIS A 122 -6.42 0.61 -3.26
CA HIS A 122 -7.46 1.51 -2.76
C HIS A 122 -6.88 2.90 -2.54
N VAL A 123 -7.64 3.91 -2.91
CA VAL A 123 -7.23 5.31 -2.83
C VAL A 123 -8.24 6.06 -1.98
N TYR A 124 -7.78 6.62 -0.86
CA TYR A 124 -8.54 7.62 -0.13
C TYR A 124 -8.20 9.02 -0.64
N HIS A 125 -9.24 9.72 -1.08
CA HIS A 125 -9.22 11.12 -1.46
C HIS A 125 -9.76 11.96 -0.29
N PRO A 126 -8.92 12.78 0.36
CA PRO A 126 -9.38 13.72 1.38
C PRO A 126 -10.49 14.66 0.90
N SER A 127 -11.28 15.17 1.81
CA SER A 127 -12.33 16.15 1.51
C SER A 127 -11.75 17.48 1.03
N GLY A 128 -12.62 18.32 0.46
CA GLY A 128 -12.29 19.68 0.03
C GLY A 128 -11.86 19.77 -1.42
N GLU A 129 -12.13 20.92 -2.02
CA GLU A 129 -11.78 21.21 -3.41
C GLU A 129 -10.26 21.25 -3.59
N ILE A 130 -9.82 20.81 -4.76
CA ILE A 130 -8.44 20.97 -5.21
C ILE A 130 -8.51 21.99 -6.33
N GLU A 131 -7.75 23.08 -6.21
CA GLU A 131 -7.64 24.07 -7.27
C GLU A 131 -7.30 23.39 -8.61
N PRO A 132 -7.85 23.83 -9.75
CA PRO A 132 -7.54 23.25 -11.04
C PRO A 132 -6.02 23.16 -11.28
N GLY A 133 -5.53 21.95 -11.50
CA GLY A 133 -4.10 21.67 -11.72
C GLY A 133 -3.27 21.55 -10.44
N ALA A 134 -3.81 21.87 -9.26
CA ALA A 134 -3.15 21.54 -8.00
C ALA A 134 -3.17 20.03 -7.76
N LYS A 135 -2.11 19.55 -7.11
CA LYS A 135 -1.88 18.14 -6.85
C LYS A 135 -1.60 17.95 -5.36
N ARG A 136 -2.12 16.85 -4.80
CA ARG A 136 -1.94 16.53 -3.38
C ARG A 136 -0.67 15.71 -3.15
N PRO A 137 -0.07 15.81 -1.94
CA PRO A 137 0.90 14.82 -1.51
C PRO A 137 0.23 13.44 -1.44
N VAL A 138 1.00 12.38 -1.68
CA VAL A 138 0.50 11.00 -1.68
C VAL A 138 1.35 10.12 -0.77
N MET A 139 0.70 9.27 0.02
CA MET A 139 1.32 8.25 0.85
C MET A 139 0.92 6.85 0.39
N PHE A 140 1.90 6.06 -0.02
CA PHE A 140 1.77 4.65 -0.30
C PHE A 140 1.96 3.86 1.01
N LEU A 141 0.89 3.24 1.49
CA LEU A 141 0.81 2.58 2.80
C LEU A 141 0.80 1.06 2.65
N PHE A 142 1.76 0.40 3.30
CA PHE A 142 1.91 -1.06 3.31
C PHE A 142 1.52 -1.64 4.68
N ASP A 143 0.52 -2.51 4.67
CA ASP A 143 0.10 -3.27 5.84
C ASP A 143 0.92 -4.57 5.97
N PRO A 144 1.47 -4.90 7.14
CA PRO A 144 2.10 -6.21 7.36
C PRO A 144 1.12 -7.39 7.24
N SER A 145 -0.18 -7.18 7.45
CA SER A 145 -1.19 -8.24 7.40
C SER A 145 -1.82 -8.43 6.02
N GLY A 146 -1.76 -7.42 5.15
CA GLY A 146 -2.38 -7.45 3.82
C GLY A 146 -3.88 -7.09 3.82
N GLN A 147 -4.31 -6.25 4.77
CA GLN A 147 -5.67 -5.73 4.96
C GLN A 147 -5.74 -4.26 4.50
N PRO A 148 -5.76 -3.97 3.19
CA PRO A 148 -5.68 -2.60 2.69
C PRO A 148 -6.76 -1.69 3.29
N LEU A 149 -8.02 -2.13 3.32
CA LEU A 149 -9.13 -1.32 3.82
C LEU A 149 -9.06 -1.06 5.32
N ARG A 150 -8.76 -2.09 6.12
CA ARG A 150 -8.54 -1.92 7.56
C ARG A 150 -7.38 -0.99 7.84
N TYR A 151 -6.31 -1.09 7.06
CA TYR A 151 -5.15 -0.24 7.21
C TYR A 151 -5.46 1.20 6.80
N LEU A 152 -6.26 1.39 5.75
CA LEU A 152 -6.77 2.69 5.33
C LEU A 152 -7.63 3.32 6.44
N MET A 153 -8.59 2.56 7.01
CA MET A 153 -9.43 2.99 8.13
C MET A 153 -8.63 3.53 9.31
N ARG A 154 -7.48 2.90 9.61
CA ARG A 154 -6.60 3.37 10.69
C ARG A 154 -5.89 4.70 10.38
N HIS A 155 -5.83 5.14 9.12
CA HIS A 155 -5.05 6.30 8.68
C HIS A 155 -5.87 7.42 8.02
N VAL A 156 -7.12 7.18 7.62
CA VAL A 156 -7.94 8.18 6.89
C VAL A 156 -8.06 9.50 7.64
N GLU A 157 -8.26 9.48 8.95
CA GLU A 157 -8.34 10.72 9.75
C GLU A 157 -7.05 11.54 9.69
N ALA A 158 -5.88 10.88 9.74
CA ALA A 158 -4.59 11.56 9.67
C ALA A 158 -4.34 12.10 8.25
N GLY A 159 -4.66 11.32 7.22
CA GLY A 159 -4.58 11.77 5.82
C GLY A 159 -5.50 12.96 5.54
N GLU A 160 -6.72 12.91 6.05
CA GLU A 160 -7.72 13.98 5.98
C GLU A 160 -7.22 15.27 6.63
N ALA A 161 -6.70 15.17 7.86
CA ALA A 161 -6.21 16.30 8.64
C ALA A 161 -5.06 17.06 7.98
N VAL A 162 -4.35 16.45 7.03
CA VAL A 162 -3.25 17.07 6.29
C VAL A 162 -3.49 17.18 4.78
N LYS A 163 -4.68 16.81 4.30
CA LYS A 163 -5.05 16.76 2.87
C LYS A 163 -4.09 15.94 2.02
N MET A 164 -3.66 14.79 2.54
CA MET A 164 -2.79 13.83 1.84
C MET A 164 -3.60 12.64 1.33
N THR A 165 -3.43 12.33 0.04
CA THR A 165 -4.01 11.13 -0.58
C THR A 165 -3.34 9.89 0.00
N LEU A 166 -4.11 8.90 0.41
CA LEU A 166 -3.58 7.64 0.94
C LEU A 166 -3.85 6.51 -0.06
N ILE A 167 -2.86 5.64 -0.27
CA ILE A 167 -2.96 4.52 -1.19
C ILE A 167 -2.54 3.25 -0.46
N THR A 168 -3.43 2.27 -0.37
CA THR A 168 -3.16 0.93 0.17
C THR A 168 -3.31 -0.12 -0.92
N PHE A 169 -2.76 -1.30 -0.69
CA PHE A 169 -2.63 -2.31 -1.75
C PHE A 169 -3.08 -3.68 -1.30
N ASP A 170 -3.63 -4.40 -2.26
CA ASP A 170 -4.30 -5.67 -2.10
C ASP A 170 -3.34 -6.84 -1.82
N TYR A 171 -2.09 -6.68 -2.24
CA TYR A 171 -1.12 -7.77 -2.26
C TYR A 171 -0.16 -7.77 -1.08
N PHE A 172 0.40 -6.62 -0.72
CA PHE A 172 1.61 -6.56 0.10
C PHE A 172 1.36 -6.99 1.54
N ARG A 173 2.07 -8.01 2.00
CA ARG A 173 1.95 -8.59 3.35
C ARG A 173 3.23 -9.31 3.77
N ASN A 174 3.37 -9.63 5.05
CA ASN A 174 4.52 -10.36 5.56
C ASN A 174 4.66 -11.75 4.90
N LYS A 175 5.87 -12.32 4.98
CA LYS A 175 6.26 -13.62 4.37
C LYS A 175 6.34 -13.64 2.84
N GLN A 176 6.13 -12.50 2.19
CA GLN A 176 6.47 -12.31 0.78
C GLN A 176 7.97 -12.04 0.61
N THR A 177 8.52 -12.42 -0.53
CA THR A 177 9.90 -12.09 -0.86
C THR A 177 10.03 -10.59 -1.17
N ILE A 178 11.22 -10.04 -0.91
CA ILE A 178 11.53 -8.63 -1.24
C ILE A 178 11.47 -8.44 -2.77
N GLU A 179 11.97 -9.41 -3.54
CA GLU A 179 11.98 -9.34 -5.01
C GLU A 179 10.57 -9.34 -5.61
N ASP A 180 9.67 -10.22 -5.16
CA ASP A 180 8.28 -10.22 -5.63
C ASP A 180 7.58 -8.89 -5.30
N SER A 181 7.84 -8.35 -4.11
CA SER A 181 7.32 -7.05 -3.69
C SER A 181 7.84 -5.94 -4.60
N LYS A 182 9.13 -5.94 -4.92
CA LYS A 182 9.77 -4.95 -5.80
C LYS A 182 9.22 -4.99 -7.22
N ILE A 183 9.17 -6.18 -7.84
CA ILE A 183 8.66 -6.33 -9.21
C ILE A 183 7.20 -5.90 -9.26
N ARG A 184 6.38 -6.36 -8.32
CA ARG A 184 4.97 -6.00 -8.29
C ARG A 184 4.72 -4.53 -8.04
N PHE A 185 5.48 -3.89 -7.14
CA PHE A 185 5.33 -2.45 -6.93
C PHE A 185 5.77 -1.65 -8.17
N SER A 186 6.85 -2.07 -8.83
CA SER A 186 7.30 -1.48 -10.10
C SER A 186 6.25 -1.62 -11.21
N ASP A 187 5.48 -2.70 -11.19
CA ASP A 187 4.38 -2.96 -12.13
C ASP A 187 3.15 -2.07 -11.88
N VAL A 188 2.76 -1.90 -10.60
CA VAL A 188 1.54 -1.15 -10.25
C VAL A 188 1.78 0.36 -10.15
N LEU A 189 3.01 0.81 -9.83
CA LEU A 189 3.30 2.22 -9.61
C LEU A 189 2.98 3.11 -10.82
N PRO A 190 3.33 2.76 -12.08
CA PRO A 190 2.92 3.54 -13.24
C PRO A 190 1.39 3.62 -13.41
N CYS A 191 0.67 2.55 -13.05
CA CYS A 191 -0.80 2.54 -13.06
C CYS A 191 -1.34 3.54 -12.04
N VAL A 192 -0.81 3.54 -10.82
CA VAL A 192 -1.19 4.49 -9.77
C VAL A 192 -0.90 5.93 -10.21
N LYS A 193 0.31 6.19 -10.72
CA LYS A 193 0.72 7.53 -11.15
C LYS A 193 -0.17 8.09 -12.27
N LYS A 194 -0.72 7.22 -13.12
CA LYS A 194 -1.69 7.59 -14.16
C LYS A 194 -3.11 7.78 -13.63
N ALA A 195 -3.54 6.97 -12.66
CA ALA A 195 -4.90 6.98 -12.14
C ALA A 195 -5.16 8.11 -11.13
N VAL A 196 -4.15 8.42 -10.30
CA VAL A 196 -4.30 9.26 -9.12
C VAL A 196 -3.55 10.57 -9.34
N PRO A 197 -4.23 11.73 -9.42
CA PRO A 197 -3.56 13.02 -9.45
C PRO A 197 -2.74 13.25 -8.17
N HIS A 198 -1.42 13.41 -8.32
CA HIS A 198 -0.48 13.56 -7.21
C HIS A 198 0.69 14.46 -7.59
N ASP A 199 1.32 15.02 -6.57
CA ASP A 199 2.50 15.85 -6.72
C ASP A 199 3.75 14.97 -6.73
N ASP A 200 4.45 14.95 -7.87
CA ASP A 200 5.64 14.13 -8.11
C ASP A 200 6.80 14.47 -7.15
N GLY A 201 6.80 15.67 -6.54
CA GLY A 201 7.76 16.07 -5.52
C GLY A 201 7.35 15.71 -4.09
N ARG A 202 6.13 15.18 -3.88
CA ARG A 202 5.55 14.86 -2.57
C ARG A 202 4.95 13.46 -2.54
N MET A 203 5.74 12.48 -3.00
CA MET A 203 5.45 11.05 -2.88
C MET A 203 6.14 10.44 -1.66
N TYR A 204 5.37 9.79 -0.80
CA TYR A 204 5.87 9.20 0.44
C TYR A 204 5.54 7.71 0.49
N LEU A 205 6.45 6.93 1.10
CA LEU A 205 6.21 5.52 1.40
C LEU A 205 5.96 5.36 2.89
N GLY A 206 5.16 4.37 3.30
CA GLY A 206 5.00 4.11 4.71
C GLY A 206 4.34 2.80 5.04
N GLY A 207 4.35 2.44 6.32
CA GLY A 207 3.80 1.18 6.77
C GLY A 207 4.01 0.93 8.25
N THR A 208 3.54 -0.22 8.70
CA THR A 208 3.72 -0.71 10.08
C THR A 208 4.59 -1.96 10.07
N SER A 209 5.53 -2.13 11.00
CA SER A 209 6.32 -3.36 11.16
C SER A 209 7.00 -3.80 9.86
N GLY A 210 6.70 -5.01 9.35
CA GLY A 210 7.17 -5.47 8.03
C GLY A 210 6.73 -4.61 6.85
N GLY A 211 5.62 -3.86 6.97
CA GLY A 211 5.22 -2.84 6.00
C GLY A 211 6.13 -1.61 6.01
N ALA A 212 6.59 -1.16 7.17
CA ALA A 212 7.59 -0.09 7.28
C ALA A 212 8.95 -0.55 6.72
N MET A 213 9.35 -1.79 7.03
CA MET A 213 10.52 -2.41 6.43
C MET A 213 10.42 -2.44 4.90
N ARG A 214 9.26 -2.80 4.35
CA ARG A 214 9.00 -2.75 2.91
C ARG A 214 9.10 -1.33 2.34
N ALA A 215 8.58 -0.31 3.03
CA ALA A 215 8.73 1.08 2.62
C ALA A 215 10.20 1.49 2.47
N PHE A 216 11.06 1.09 3.42
CA PHE A 216 12.50 1.33 3.29
C PHE A 216 13.10 0.63 2.07
N PHE A 217 12.79 -0.66 1.85
CA PHE A 217 13.35 -1.40 0.72
C PHE A 217 12.89 -0.86 -0.62
N LEU A 218 11.60 -0.61 -0.79
CA LEU A 218 11.07 -0.04 -2.04
C LEU A 218 11.65 1.35 -2.31
N ALA A 219 11.90 2.15 -1.28
CA ALA A 219 12.55 3.45 -1.44
C ALA A 219 13.96 3.31 -2.03
N MET A 220 14.73 2.30 -1.60
CA MET A 220 16.09 2.05 -2.10
C MET A 220 16.12 1.37 -3.47
N ASP A 221 15.16 0.49 -3.73
CA ASP A 221 15.14 -0.37 -4.91
C ASP A 221 14.49 0.27 -6.14
N ILE A 222 13.62 1.25 -5.94
CA ILE A 222 12.80 1.84 -7.01
C ILE A 222 13.21 3.30 -7.19
N PRO A 223 13.80 3.64 -8.35
CA PRO A 223 14.43 4.95 -8.59
C PRO A 223 13.37 6.02 -8.87
N GLU A 224 12.68 6.43 -7.82
CA GLU A 224 11.69 7.51 -7.83
C GLU A 224 12.12 8.60 -6.86
N LYS A 225 11.57 9.80 -7.05
CA LYS A 225 11.84 10.94 -6.16
C LYS A 225 10.97 10.86 -4.90
N TRP A 226 11.32 9.94 -4.01
CA TRP A 226 10.66 9.80 -2.72
C TRP A 226 10.94 11.02 -1.83
N ALA A 227 9.89 11.70 -1.38
CA ALA A 227 9.99 12.83 -0.46
C ALA A 227 10.24 12.40 0.98
N GLY A 228 9.83 11.19 1.34
CA GLY A 228 10.00 10.69 2.69
C GLY A 228 9.37 9.34 2.99
N ILE A 229 9.58 8.92 4.24
CA ILE A 229 9.10 7.63 4.77
C ILE A 229 8.36 7.84 6.09
N TYR A 230 7.17 7.28 6.21
CA TYR A 230 6.47 7.05 7.49
C TYR A 230 6.68 5.61 7.94
N ALA A 231 7.50 5.39 8.97
CA ALA A 231 7.80 4.06 9.48
C ALA A 231 7.25 3.90 10.90
N ASN A 232 6.19 3.11 11.05
CA ASN A 232 5.67 2.74 12.36
C ASN A 232 6.17 1.36 12.81
N GLY A 233 6.83 1.26 13.95
CA GLY A 233 7.29 -0.02 14.50
C GLY A 233 8.24 -0.79 13.56
N GLY A 234 8.91 -0.10 12.62
CA GLY A 234 9.70 -0.71 11.56
C GLY A 234 11.19 -0.77 11.84
N ASN A 235 11.88 -1.68 11.14
CA ASN A 235 13.34 -1.71 11.08
C ASN A 235 13.80 -2.07 9.65
N LEU A 236 15.11 -2.24 9.45
CA LEU A 236 15.73 -2.59 8.16
C LEU A 236 15.96 -4.09 7.95
N GLY A 237 15.36 -4.95 8.78
CA GLY A 237 15.42 -6.41 8.61
C GLY A 237 16.80 -7.02 8.72
N GLY A 238 17.77 -6.36 9.37
CA GLY A 238 19.16 -6.84 9.49
C GLY A 238 19.95 -6.80 8.18
N ILE A 239 19.47 -6.07 7.16
CA ILE A 239 20.14 -5.96 5.86
C ILE A 239 21.32 -5.00 5.96
N ASN A 240 22.45 -5.40 5.37
CA ASN A 240 23.57 -4.49 5.09
C ASN A 240 23.13 -3.51 4.00
N ILE A 241 22.95 -2.26 4.39
CA ILE A 241 22.56 -1.20 3.47
C ILE A 241 23.76 -0.88 2.56
N ASP A 242 23.56 -0.96 1.25
CA ASP A 242 24.52 -0.37 0.31
C ASP A 242 24.32 1.15 0.33
N ASP A 243 25.32 1.87 0.84
CA ASP A 243 25.34 3.33 0.88
C ASP A 243 25.05 3.99 -0.49
N ARG A 244 25.25 3.29 -1.60
CA ARG A 244 25.00 3.82 -2.95
C ARG A 244 23.54 3.81 -3.36
N THR A 245 22.70 3.01 -2.71
CA THR A 245 21.28 2.83 -3.07
C THR A 245 20.34 3.64 -2.19
N LEU A 246 20.84 4.29 -1.13
CA LEU A 246 20.01 5.09 -0.24
C LEU A 246 19.53 6.38 -0.91
N PRO A 247 18.21 6.65 -0.92
CA PRO A 247 17.69 7.91 -1.43
C PRO A 247 18.18 9.07 -0.57
N ARG A 248 18.54 10.16 -1.24
CA ARG A 248 19.07 11.37 -0.60
C ARG A 248 17.94 12.34 -0.26
N ASN A 249 18.17 13.16 0.76
CA ASN A 249 17.31 14.31 1.10
C ASN A 249 15.84 13.93 1.34
N MET A 250 15.59 12.84 2.07
CA MET A 250 14.25 12.43 2.50
C MET A 250 13.92 12.97 3.90
N ARG A 251 12.62 13.14 4.19
CA ARG A 251 12.13 13.21 5.57
C ARG A 251 11.67 11.84 6.05
N ILE A 252 12.16 11.38 7.19
CA ILE A 252 11.77 10.07 7.75
C ILE A 252 11.15 10.27 9.12
N ALA A 253 9.89 9.89 9.26
CA ALA A 253 9.20 9.85 10.54
C ALA A 253 9.23 8.41 11.08
N LEU A 254 10.02 8.18 12.13
CA LEU A 254 10.02 6.94 12.89
C LEU A 254 9.00 7.09 14.03
N VAL A 255 7.92 6.33 14.00
CA VAL A 255 6.78 6.50 14.92
C VAL A 255 6.51 5.20 15.68
N ASN A 256 6.90 5.13 16.94
CA ASN A 256 6.82 3.89 17.71
C ASN A 256 6.02 4.06 18.99
N GLY A 257 5.45 2.96 19.49
CA GLY A 257 4.99 2.92 20.87
C GLY A 257 6.18 3.07 21.82
N ASP A 258 6.00 3.70 22.97
CA ASP A 258 7.04 3.86 23.99
C ASP A 258 7.56 2.51 24.52
N LYS A 259 6.75 1.45 24.41
CA LYS A 259 7.09 0.06 24.80
C LYS A 259 7.33 -0.86 23.59
N ASP A 260 7.44 -0.30 22.38
CA ASP A 260 7.68 -1.08 21.17
C ASP A 260 9.12 -1.62 21.13
N PHE A 261 9.28 -2.90 20.78
CA PHE A 261 10.60 -3.50 20.57
C PHE A 261 11.38 -2.82 19.43
N ALA A 262 10.67 -2.19 18.50
CA ALA A 262 11.24 -1.44 17.38
C ALA A 262 12.12 -0.26 17.84
N ASN A 263 11.95 0.22 19.07
CA ASN A 263 12.78 1.28 19.65
C ASN A 263 14.28 0.92 19.70
N SER A 264 14.60 -0.37 19.78
CA SER A 264 15.99 -0.86 19.73
C SER A 264 16.71 -0.62 18.40
N TYR A 265 15.97 -0.30 17.32
CA TYR A 265 16.52 -0.05 15.99
C TYR A 265 16.53 1.43 15.59
N VAL A 266 16.00 2.33 16.41
CA VAL A 266 15.83 3.75 16.04
C VAL A 266 17.18 4.39 15.71
N ASP A 267 18.20 4.17 16.53
CA ASP A 267 19.51 4.80 16.35
C ASP A 267 20.20 4.29 15.08
N SER A 268 20.14 2.99 14.80
CA SER A 268 20.77 2.40 13.62
C SER A 268 20.08 2.82 12.33
N VAL A 269 18.74 2.86 12.31
CA VAL A 269 17.95 3.37 11.17
C VAL A 269 18.24 4.85 10.95
N SER A 270 18.24 5.65 12.02
CA SER A 270 18.48 7.10 11.93
C SER A 270 19.86 7.39 11.38
N ALA A 271 20.90 6.77 11.93
CA ALA A 271 22.28 6.96 11.51
C ALA A 271 22.48 6.57 10.03
N ALA A 272 21.87 5.46 9.59
CA ALA A 272 21.94 5.02 8.21
C ALA A 272 21.43 6.08 7.23
N PHE A 273 20.25 6.66 7.47
CA PHE A 273 19.66 7.63 6.54
C PHE A 273 20.24 9.06 6.71
N GLN A 274 20.58 9.47 7.92
CA GLN A 274 21.18 10.80 8.17
C GLN A 274 22.53 10.97 7.47
N LYS A 275 23.32 9.88 7.37
CA LYS A 275 24.58 9.88 6.60
C LYS A 275 24.38 10.27 5.12
N HIS A 276 23.18 10.09 4.59
CA HIS A 276 22.80 10.40 3.20
C HIS A 276 21.95 11.67 3.06
N GLY A 277 21.94 12.52 4.08
CA GLY A 277 21.26 13.81 4.06
C GLY A 277 19.76 13.72 4.35
N ALA A 278 19.25 12.57 4.80
CA ALA A 278 17.89 12.51 5.30
C ALA A 278 17.75 13.27 6.63
N ILE A 279 16.61 13.93 6.81
CA ILE A 279 16.20 14.46 8.11
C ILE A 279 15.32 13.38 8.74
N VAL A 280 15.66 12.96 9.96
CA VAL A 280 14.93 11.91 10.69
C VAL A 280 14.28 12.53 11.92
N SER A 281 13.00 12.25 12.14
CA SER A 281 12.28 12.56 13.38
C SER A 281 11.77 11.28 14.02
N VAL A 282 12.13 11.12 15.29
CA VAL A 282 11.62 10.05 16.14
C VAL A 282 10.44 10.58 16.93
N MET A 283 9.32 9.86 16.90
CA MET A 283 8.09 10.21 17.60
C MET A 283 7.60 8.99 18.37
N ALA A 284 7.28 9.19 19.64
CA ALA A 284 6.69 8.15 20.48
C ALA A 284 5.19 8.42 20.72
N PHE A 285 4.44 7.36 20.94
CA PHE A 285 3.09 7.39 21.51
C PHE A 285 2.99 6.36 22.63
N GLU A 286 2.02 6.50 23.53
CA GLU A 286 1.80 5.50 24.58
C GLU A 286 1.28 4.19 23.97
N GLY A 287 2.06 3.11 24.10
CA GLY A 287 1.67 1.81 23.55
C GLY A 287 2.85 0.89 23.25
N ALA A 288 2.52 -0.34 22.84
CA ALA A 288 3.50 -1.34 22.40
C ALA A 288 3.59 -1.35 20.87
N HIS A 289 3.84 -2.53 20.29
CA HIS A 289 3.93 -2.73 18.84
C HIS A 289 2.54 -2.72 18.18
N GLN A 290 2.07 -1.53 17.82
CA GLN A 290 0.75 -1.33 17.22
C GLN A 290 0.74 -0.10 16.30
N THR A 291 -0.32 0.03 15.49
CA THR A 291 -0.57 1.25 14.72
C THR A 291 -0.78 2.43 15.68
N PRO A 292 -0.19 3.63 15.44
CA PRO A 292 -0.31 4.74 16.36
C PRO A 292 -1.74 5.27 16.41
N PRO A 293 -2.16 5.96 17.48
CA PRO A 293 -3.41 6.70 17.46
C PRO A 293 -3.37 7.80 16.38
N SER A 294 -4.53 8.16 15.84
CA SER A 294 -4.71 9.17 14.78
C SER A 294 -3.98 10.49 15.06
N SER A 295 -3.90 10.92 16.33
CA SER A 295 -3.15 12.12 16.73
C SER A 295 -1.64 12.02 16.50
N ALA A 296 -1.04 10.87 16.79
CA ALA A 296 0.39 10.61 16.56
C ALA A 296 0.68 10.48 15.06
N GLN A 297 -0.20 9.81 14.31
CA GLN A 297 -0.10 9.74 12.85
C GLN A 297 -0.18 11.13 12.21
N THR A 298 -1.15 11.95 12.61
CA THR A 298 -1.33 13.32 12.12
C THR A 298 -0.09 14.17 12.39
N LYS A 299 0.52 14.04 13.58
CA LYS A 299 1.77 14.74 13.91
C LYS A 299 2.91 14.33 12.97
N ALA A 300 3.03 13.03 12.70
CA ALA A 300 4.03 12.50 11.77
C ALA A 300 3.81 12.99 10.33
N PHE A 301 2.57 12.94 9.85
CA PHE A 301 2.22 13.39 8.49
C PHE A 301 2.46 14.90 8.33
N LYS A 302 2.05 15.72 9.31
CA LYS A 302 2.37 17.16 9.32
C LYS A 302 3.87 17.44 9.28
N TRP A 303 4.67 16.61 9.94
CA TRP A 303 6.11 16.77 9.95
C TRP A 303 6.75 16.38 8.61
N LEU A 304 6.26 15.31 7.97
CA LEU A 304 6.72 14.86 6.64
C LEU A 304 6.47 15.91 5.54
N LEU A 305 5.36 16.64 5.65
CA LEU A 305 4.96 17.64 4.67
C LEU A 305 5.69 18.99 4.78
N LYS A 306 6.52 19.19 5.81
CA LYS A 306 7.36 20.39 5.88
C LYS A 306 8.38 20.39 4.73
N GLU A 307 8.75 21.56 4.22
CA GLU A 307 9.78 21.67 3.18
C GLU A 307 11.19 21.42 3.73
N ILE A 308 12.00 20.72 2.94
CA ILE A 308 13.44 20.59 3.19
C ILE A 308 14.08 21.83 2.54
N ASN A 309 14.48 22.80 3.36
CA ASN A 309 15.22 23.99 2.91
C ASN A 309 16.61 23.60 2.44
#